data_AF-A0A7Y8CB71-F1
#
_entry.id   AF-A0A7Y8CB71-F1
#
_cell.length_a   1.000
_cell.length_b   1.000
_cell.length_c   1.000
_cell.angle_alpha   90.00
_cell.angle_beta   90.00
_cell.angle_gamma   90.00
#
_symmetry.space_group_name_H-M   'P 1'
#
loop_
_entity.id
_entity.type
_entity.pdbx_description
1 polymer ?
#
loop_
_entity_poly.entity_id
_entity_poly.type
_entity_poly.pdbx_seq_one_letter_code
_entity_poly.pdbx_strand_id
1 'polypeptide(L)'
;MALVMTGFALWPKSPLDLAVKNHMNSAGVYAHWKAGDVIVLVRHAERCDRSSNPCLGPEDGITRLGSHAAAGVGQAFQIVGMGNTDVLSSPTTRTAQTAQAMFGKTAITADWLLSCGPALGEEALAHKAAHRNLVLVTHSGCIDDLEKELGYRHAVKSEYTSSVLVSVGADGQLNMLGIMNAEDWPTVLGKKI
;
A
#
# COMPACT_ATOMS: atom_id res chain seq x y z
N MET A 1 37.42 -11.34 -33.13
CA MET A 1 36.98 -10.23 -32.25
C MET A 1 35.64 -10.63 -31.65
N ALA A 2 35.60 -11.10 -30.41
CA ALA A 2 34.34 -11.43 -29.74
C ALA A 2 33.75 -10.13 -29.17
N LEU A 3 32.68 -9.62 -29.78
CA LEU A 3 31.91 -8.52 -29.18
C LEU A 3 31.12 -9.09 -28.00
N VAL A 4 31.56 -8.79 -26.79
CA VAL A 4 30.74 -8.94 -25.59
C VAL A 4 29.73 -7.79 -25.60
N MET A 5 28.49 -8.06 -25.99
CA MET A 5 27.40 -7.11 -25.79
C MET A 5 27.00 -7.17 -24.32
N THR A 6 27.53 -6.25 -23.50
CA THR A 6 26.98 -5.98 -22.17
C THR A 6 25.62 -5.32 -22.34
N GLY A 7 24.55 -6.11 -22.30
CA GLY A 7 23.19 -5.59 -22.21
C GLY A 7 23.00 -4.93 -20.84
N PHE A 8 22.77 -3.62 -20.82
CA PHE A 8 22.28 -2.95 -19.63
C PHE A 8 20.85 -3.44 -19.37
N ALA A 9 20.66 -4.25 -18.34
CA ALA A 9 19.33 -4.54 -17.83
C ALA A 9 18.76 -3.22 -17.25
N LEU A 10 17.83 -2.59 -17.98
CA LEU A 10 17.09 -1.45 -17.48
C LEU A 10 16.15 -1.94 -16.38
N TRP A 11 16.59 -1.88 -15.12
CA TRP A 11 15.69 -2.16 -14.00
C TRP A 11 14.59 -1.09 -13.93
N PRO A 12 13.32 -1.49 -13.77
CA PRO A 12 12.22 -0.54 -13.64
C PRO A 12 12.43 0.31 -12.38
N LYS A 13 12.32 1.62 -12.56
CA LYS A 13 12.53 2.59 -11.47
C LYS A 13 11.34 2.70 -10.53
N SER A 14 10.16 2.22 -10.91
CA SER A 14 8.97 2.23 -10.07
C SER A 14 8.01 1.13 -10.52
N PRO A 15 7.12 0.66 -9.64
CA PRO A 15 5.96 -0.11 -10.05
C PRO A 15 5.07 0.65 -11.03
N LEU A 16 4.14 -0.08 -11.65
CA LEU A 16 3.14 0.49 -12.55
C LEU A 16 2.28 1.52 -11.81
N ASP A 17 2.16 2.72 -12.36
CA ASP A 17 1.24 3.74 -11.86
C ASP A 17 -0.20 3.36 -12.22
N LEU A 18 -1.00 3.00 -11.21
CA LEU A 18 -2.38 2.55 -11.39
C LEU A 18 -3.36 3.68 -11.73
N ALA A 19 -2.96 4.95 -11.53
CA ALA A 19 -3.78 6.12 -11.85
C ALA A 19 -3.95 6.35 -13.36
N VAL A 20 -3.03 5.81 -14.16
CA VAL A 20 -2.94 6.12 -15.58
C VAL A 20 -3.86 5.24 -16.41
N LYS A 21 -4.72 5.88 -17.22
CA LYS A 21 -5.59 5.24 -18.22
C LYS A 21 -6.43 4.11 -17.62
N ASN A 22 -6.13 2.86 -18.00
CA ASN A 22 -6.88 1.67 -17.63
C ASN A 22 -6.01 0.68 -16.82
N HIS A 23 -4.94 1.16 -16.20
CA HIS A 23 -3.96 0.31 -15.52
C HIS A 23 -4.55 -0.55 -14.41
N MET A 24 -5.53 -0.03 -13.65
CA MET A 24 -6.28 -0.84 -12.68
C MET A 24 -6.89 -2.10 -13.31
N ASN A 25 -7.45 -2.00 -14.51
CA ASN A 25 -8.02 -3.16 -15.20
C ASN A 25 -6.95 -4.00 -15.88
N SER A 26 -5.98 -3.40 -16.59
CA SER A 26 -4.97 -4.14 -17.34
C SER A 26 -3.96 -4.86 -16.46
N ALA A 27 -3.68 -4.33 -15.26
CA ALA A 27 -2.91 -5.04 -14.23
C ALA A 27 -3.74 -6.07 -13.46
N GLY A 28 -5.05 -6.15 -13.71
CA GLY A 28 -5.93 -7.12 -13.07
C GLY A 28 -6.32 -6.81 -11.62
N VAL A 29 -6.14 -5.57 -11.14
CA VAL A 29 -6.40 -5.18 -9.74
C VAL A 29 -7.81 -5.57 -9.30
N TYR A 30 -8.84 -5.24 -10.10
CA TYR A 30 -10.22 -5.57 -9.75
C TYR A 30 -10.51 -7.08 -9.77
N ALA A 31 -9.89 -7.83 -10.69
CA ALA A 31 -10.07 -9.27 -10.77
C ALA A 31 -9.44 -9.97 -9.56
N HIS A 32 -8.21 -9.62 -9.22
CA HIS A 32 -7.50 -10.10 -8.04
C HIS A 32 -8.23 -9.71 -6.75
N TRP A 33 -8.65 -8.45 -6.64
CA TRP A 33 -9.40 -7.97 -5.49
C TRP A 33 -10.68 -8.78 -5.26
N LYS A 34 -11.43 -9.07 -6.33
CA LYS A 34 -12.62 -9.91 -6.25
C LYS A 34 -12.31 -11.36 -5.87
N ALA A 35 -11.17 -11.91 -6.30
CA ALA A 35 -10.70 -13.24 -5.95
C ALA A 35 -10.23 -13.36 -4.49
N GLY A 36 -9.95 -12.23 -3.83
CA GLY A 36 -9.47 -12.20 -2.46
C GLY A 36 -7.97 -12.49 -2.35
N ASP A 37 -7.20 -12.34 -3.43
CA ASP A 37 -5.78 -12.70 -3.51
C ASP A 37 -4.85 -11.47 -3.49
N VAL A 38 -5.33 -10.31 -3.04
CA VAL A 38 -4.52 -9.08 -2.95
C VAL A 38 -3.94 -8.87 -1.55
N ILE A 39 -2.71 -8.36 -1.49
CA ILE A 39 -2.13 -7.68 -0.33
C ILE A 39 -1.88 -6.23 -0.72
N VAL A 40 -2.25 -5.29 0.15
CA VAL A 40 -1.99 -3.86 -0.05
C VAL A 40 -1.22 -3.29 1.12
N LEU A 41 -0.11 -2.62 0.84
CA LEU A 41 0.61 -1.83 1.83
C LEU A 41 0.23 -0.36 1.66
N VAL A 42 -0.33 0.25 2.69
CA VAL A 42 -0.70 1.66 2.72
C VAL A 42 0.28 2.40 3.63
N ARG A 43 0.99 3.40 3.13
CA ARG A 43 1.83 4.24 3.99
C ARG A 43 0.92 5.05 4.91
N HIS A 44 1.28 5.18 6.19
CA HIS A 44 0.58 6.07 7.11
C HIS A 44 0.46 7.49 6.53
N ALA A 45 -0.54 8.24 6.98
CA ALA A 45 -0.79 9.60 6.53
C ALA A 45 0.27 10.61 7.04
N GLU A 46 0.14 11.86 6.59
CA GLU A 46 1.05 12.96 6.95
C GLU A 46 1.28 13.03 8.46
N ARG A 47 2.56 13.05 8.87
CA ARG A 47 2.96 13.09 10.28
C ARG A 47 2.84 14.49 10.87
N CYS A 48 2.44 14.54 12.13
CA CYS A 48 2.47 15.73 12.97
C CYS A 48 3.87 16.31 13.14
N ASP A 49 4.80 15.52 13.69
CA ASP A 49 6.18 15.90 14.00
C ASP A 49 7.07 16.27 12.78
N ARG A 50 6.51 16.29 11.57
CA ARG A 50 7.19 16.64 10.32
C ARG A 50 6.42 17.66 9.48
N SER A 51 5.38 18.28 10.04
CA SER A 51 4.51 19.22 9.35
C SER A 51 4.18 20.42 10.24
N SER A 52 3.82 21.55 9.62
CA SER A 52 3.24 22.70 10.33
C SER A 52 1.70 22.63 10.39
N ASN A 53 1.09 21.62 9.77
CA ASN A 53 -0.35 21.42 9.80
C ASN A 53 -0.84 21.02 11.21
N PRO A 54 -2.07 21.42 11.61
CA PRO A 54 -2.62 21.06 12.91
C PRO A 54 -2.68 19.56 13.13
N CYS A 55 -2.26 19.12 14.32
CA CYS A 55 -2.33 17.73 14.72
C CYS A 55 -3.75 17.24 14.95
N LEU A 56 -3.99 15.96 14.63
CA LEU A 56 -5.23 15.28 15.02
C LEU A 56 -5.25 14.99 16.53
N GLY A 57 -4.08 14.76 17.12
CA GLY A 57 -3.91 14.51 18.54
C GLY A 57 -2.43 14.62 18.95
N PRO A 58 -1.79 13.54 19.39
CA PRO A 58 -0.39 13.56 19.82
C PRO A 58 0.59 13.85 18.68
N GLU A 59 1.76 14.37 19.02
CA GLU A 59 2.84 14.76 18.10
C GLU A 59 3.41 13.60 17.27
N ASP A 60 3.39 12.37 17.80
CA ASP A 60 3.84 11.16 17.08
C ASP A 60 2.76 10.56 16.16
N GLY A 61 1.60 11.23 16.06
CA GLY A 61 0.46 10.88 15.24
C GLY A 61 0.45 11.53 13.86
N ILE A 62 -0.75 11.67 13.29
CA ILE A 62 -1.00 12.28 11.99
C ILE A 62 -1.65 13.68 12.11
N THR A 63 -1.48 14.48 11.07
CA THR A 63 -2.15 15.78 10.96
C THR A 63 -3.65 15.60 10.67
N ARG A 64 -4.44 16.65 10.91
CA ARG A 64 -5.86 16.68 10.51
C ARG A 64 -6.02 16.52 8.99
N LEU A 65 -5.13 17.15 8.21
CA LEU A 65 -5.12 17.01 6.75
C LEU A 65 -4.83 15.57 6.33
N GLY A 66 -3.83 14.94 6.96
CA GLY A 66 -3.51 13.53 6.76
C GLY A 66 -4.70 12.62 7.10
N SER A 67 -5.43 12.91 8.17
CA SER A 67 -6.66 12.17 8.51
C SER A 67 -7.74 12.31 7.43
N HIS A 68 -7.89 13.48 6.80
CA HIS A 68 -8.85 13.66 5.71
C HIS A 68 -8.43 12.91 4.45
N ALA A 69 -7.14 12.95 4.08
CA ALA A 69 -6.61 12.18 2.97
C ALA A 69 -6.80 10.67 3.19
N ALA A 70 -6.49 10.17 4.39
CA ALA A 70 -6.73 8.79 4.78
C ALA A 70 -8.21 8.40 4.69
N ALA A 71 -9.13 9.26 5.12
CA ALA A 71 -10.56 9.02 4.96
C ALA A 71 -10.98 8.92 3.48
N GLY A 72 -10.44 9.77 2.61
CA GLY A 72 -10.70 9.71 1.16
C GLY A 72 -10.23 8.39 0.53
N VAL A 73 -9.01 7.95 0.86
CA VAL A 73 -8.51 6.64 0.45
C VAL A 73 -9.39 5.52 1.01
N GLY A 74 -9.78 5.59 2.28
CA GLY A 74 -10.72 4.66 2.90
C GLY A 74 -12.04 4.52 2.14
N GLN A 75 -12.64 5.63 1.71
CA GLN A 75 -13.83 5.64 0.86
C GLN A 75 -13.57 4.96 -0.50
N ALA A 76 -12.40 5.19 -1.10
CA ALA A 76 -12.01 4.53 -2.33
C ALA A 76 -11.97 3.00 -2.16
N PHE A 77 -11.37 2.49 -1.09
CA PHE A 77 -11.38 1.07 -0.76
C PHE A 77 -12.81 0.53 -0.54
N GLN A 78 -13.70 1.29 0.09
CA GLN A 78 -15.11 0.90 0.22
C GLN A 78 -15.81 0.76 -1.14
N ILE A 79 -15.50 1.64 -2.09
CA ILE A 79 -16.03 1.58 -3.46
C ILE A 79 -15.47 0.35 -4.21
N VAL A 80 -14.19 0.02 -4.02
CA VAL A 80 -13.57 -1.20 -4.59
C VAL A 80 -14.18 -2.47 -3.98
N GLY A 81 -14.47 -2.45 -2.68
CA GLY A 81 -15.29 -3.45 -1.99
C GLY A 81 -14.57 -4.17 -0.85
N MET A 82 -14.84 -3.79 0.41
CA MET A 82 -14.13 -4.31 1.60
C MET A 82 -14.75 -5.58 2.24
N GLY A 83 -15.71 -6.23 1.58
CA GLY A 83 -16.48 -7.35 2.19
C GLY A 83 -15.63 -8.57 2.58
N ASN A 84 -14.57 -8.85 1.82
CA ASN A 84 -13.64 -9.97 2.04
C ASN A 84 -12.23 -9.44 2.25
N THR A 85 -12.05 -8.56 3.24
CA THR A 85 -10.77 -7.91 3.48
C THR A 85 -10.48 -7.77 4.97
N ASP A 86 -9.28 -8.18 5.35
CA ASP A 86 -8.72 -7.96 6.67
C ASP A 86 -7.82 -6.72 6.66
N VAL A 87 -7.79 -6.00 7.78
CA VAL A 87 -7.02 -4.78 7.94
C VAL A 87 -6.15 -4.90 9.18
N LEU A 88 -4.84 -4.79 8.99
CA LEU A 88 -3.85 -4.71 10.07
C LEU A 88 -3.13 -3.37 10.00
N SER A 89 -2.62 -2.91 11.13
CA SER A 89 -1.72 -1.77 11.16
C SER A 89 -0.49 -2.07 12.01
N SER A 90 0.63 -1.39 11.75
CA SER A 90 1.67 -1.35 12.78
C SER A 90 1.11 -0.72 14.07
N PRO A 91 1.66 -1.02 15.25
CA PRO A 91 1.19 -0.49 16.52
C PRO A 91 1.53 0.99 16.77
N THR A 92 2.23 1.68 15.84
CA THR A 92 2.53 3.11 16.04
C THR A 92 1.26 3.98 15.98
N THR A 93 1.26 5.08 16.74
CA THR A 93 0.15 6.05 16.78
C THR A 93 -0.29 6.50 15.38
N ARG A 94 0.65 6.87 14.52
CA ARG A 94 0.37 7.31 13.15
C ARG A 94 -0.29 6.24 12.26
N THR A 95 0.11 4.97 12.36
CA THR A 95 -0.50 3.88 11.57
C THR A 95 -1.89 3.54 12.11
N ALA A 96 -2.07 3.53 13.44
CA ALA A 96 -3.36 3.31 14.07
C ALA A 96 -4.37 4.41 13.73
N GLN A 97 -3.97 5.68 13.81
CA GLN A 97 -4.82 6.82 13.43
C GLN A 97 -5.15 6.82 11.93
N THR A 98 -4.19 6.47 11.07
CA THR A 98 -4.45 6.35 9.62
C THR A 98 -5.49 5.26 9.35
N ALA A 99 -5.31 4.06 9.94
CA ALA A 99 -6.26 2.96 9.77
C ALA A 99 -7.66 3.30 10.32
N GLN A 100 -7.73 3.97 11.47
CA GLN A 100 -8.98 4.46 12.05
C GLN A 100 -9.67 5.47 11.11
N ALA A 101 -8.93 6.40 10.51
CA ALA A 101 -9.48 7.36 9.56
C ALA A 101 -9.97 6.71 8.27
N MET A 102 -9.25 5.71 7.74
CA MET A 102 -9.64 4.99 6.53
C MET A 102 -10.90 4.13 6.73
N PHE A 103 -10.99 3.39 7.84
CA PHE A 103 -11.95 2.29 7.96
C PHE A 103 -12.97 2.47 9.09
N GLY A 104 -12.91 3.58 9.84
CA GLY A 104 -13.85 3.89 10.91
C GLY A 104 -13.76 2.97 12.13
N LYS A 105 -12.80 2.04 12.16
CA LYS A 105 -12.57 1.08 13.23
C LYS A 105 -11.09 0.98 13.55
N THR A 106 -10.78 0.64 14.79
CA THR A 106 -9.41 0.39 15.21
C THR A 106 -8.94 -0.90 14.53
N ALA A 107 -7.91 -0.80 13.70
CA ALA A 107 -7.31 -1.97 13.07
C ALA A 107 -6.62 -2.85 14.13
N ILE A 108 -6.54 -4.15 13.85
CA ILE A 108 -5.75 -5.05 14.68
C ILE A 108 -4.28 -4.66 14.48
N THR A 109 -3.60 -4.34 15.58
CA THR A 109 -2.18 -4.00 15.52
C THR A 109 -1.33 -5.26 15.42
N ALA A 110 -0.32 -5.22 14.57
CA ALA A 110 0.60 -6.34 14.38
C ALA A 110 2.06 -5.87 14.51
N ASP A 111 2.78 -6.40 15.49
CA ASP A 111 4.13 -5.94 15.83
C ASP A 111 5.15 -6.19 14.73
N TRP A 112 4.97 -7.22 13.91
CA TRP A 112 5.84 -7.52 12.77
C TRP A 112 5.87 -6.39 11.72
N LEU A 113 4.83 -5.55 11.66
CA LEU A 113 4.81 -4.33 10.83
C LEU A 113 5.68 -3.19 11.39
N LEU A 114 6.33 -3.34 12.56
CA LEU A 114 7.34 -2.40 13.05
C LEU A 114 8.72 -2.68 12.47
N SER A 115 9.10 -3.95 12.45
CA SER A 115 10.46 -4.43 12.20
C SER A 115 10.64 -4.88 10.76
N CYS A 116 9.98 -4.20 9.82
CA CYS A 116 10.07 -4.39 8.37
C CYS A 116 11.42 -4.99 7.92
N GLY A 117 11.39 -5.93 6.98
CA GLY A 117 12.62 -6.56 6.50
C GLY A 117 12.43 -7.38 5.24
N PRO A 118 13.48 -8.09 4.80
CA PRO A 118 13.48 -8.84 3.54
C PRO A 118 12.48 -10.00 3.48
N ALA A 119 11.89 -10.38 4.62
CA ALA A 119 10.85 -11.41 4.71
C ALA A 119 9.44 -10.80 4.78
N LEU A 120 9.26 -9.49 4.56
CA LEU A 120 7.96 -8.83 4.71
C LEU A 120 6.89 -9.45 3.82
N GLY A 121 7.23 -9.84 2.58
CA GLY A 121 6.31 -10.54 1.70
C GLY A 121 5.84 -11.88 2.28
N GLU A 122 6.77 -12.69 2.79
CA GLU A 122 6.49 -13.98 3.44
C GLU A 122 5.65 -13.80 4.72
N GLU A 123 5.96 -12.81 5.56
CA GLU A 123 5.19 -12.49 6.76
C GLU A 123 3.77 -12.05 6.41
N ALA A 124 3.62 -11.17 5.41
CA ALA A 124 2.32 -10.73 4.95
C ALA A 124 1.47 -11.91 4.42
N LEU A 125 2.08 -12.84 3.70
CA LEU A 125 1.43 -14.08 3.24
C LEU A 125 1.00 -14.97 4.40
N ALA A 126 1.84 -15.16 5.41
CA ALA A 126 1.54 -15.98 6.58
C ALA A 126 0.35 -15.42 7.40
N HIS A 127 0.13 -14.11 7.34
CA HIS A 127 -0.98 -13.44 8.03
C HIS A 127 -2.21 -13.18 7.14
N LYS A 128 -2.14 -13.50 5.84
CA LYS A 128 -3.27 -13.38 4.93
C LYS A 128 -4.18 -14.59 5.04
N ALA A 129 -5.45 -14.36 5.39
CA ALA A 129 -6.47 -15.41 5.33
C ALA A 129 -6.77 -15.81 3.87
N ALA A 130 -6.98 -17.11 3.64
CA ALA A 130 -7.33 -17.62 2.32
C ALA A 130 -8.60 -16.94 1.77
N HIS A 131 -8.57 -16.57 0.48
CA HIS A 131 -9.67 -15.90 -0.23
C HIS A 131 -10.12 -14.56 0.38
N ARG A 132 -9.27 -13.90 1.17
CA ARG A 132 -9.52 -12.57 1.74
C ARG A 132 -8.35 -11.65 1.45
N ASN A 133 -8.62 -10.45 0.92
CA ASN A 133 -7.60 -9.44 0.75
C ASN A 133 -7.02 -9.03 2.11
N LEU A 134 -5.79 -8.55 2.12
CA LEU A 134 -5.13 -8.05 3.32
C LEU A 134 -4.64 -6.62 3.07
N VAL A 135 -5.10 -5.67 3.89
CA VAL A 135 -4.61 -4.29 3.87
C VAL A 135 -3.74 -4.05 5.10
N LEU A 136 -2.52 -3.57 4.88
CA LEU A 136 -1.50 -3.33 5.88
C LEU A 136 -1.21 -1.83 5.95
N VAL A 137 -1.65 -1.16 7.01
CA VAL A 137 -1.31 0.26 7.23
C VAL A 137 0.04 0.34 7.94
N THR A 138 1.06 0.78 7.19
CA THR A 138 2.47 0.61 7.53
C THR A 138 3.30 1.87 7.21
N HIS A 139 4.62 1.71 7.09
CA HIS A 139 5.60 2.77 6.87
C HIS A 139 6.22 2.67 5.49
N SER A 140 6.87 3.76 5.05
CA SER A 140 7.61 3.75 3.79
C SER A 140 8.74 2.73 3.76
N GLY A 141 9.34 2.40 4.92
CA GLY A 141 10.42 1.40 5.00
C GLY A 141 9.93 -0.01 4.65
N CYS A 142 8.79 -0.43 5.19
CA CYS A 142 8.14 -1.68 4.82
C CYS A 142 7.82 -1.73 3.32
N ILE A 143 7.29 -0.65 2.75
CA ILE A 143 7.00 -0.58 1.33
C ILE A 143 8.29 -0.74 0.50
N ASP A 144 9.36 -0.03 0.87
CA ASP A 144 10.67 -0.10 0.22
C ASP A 144 11.29 -1.52 0.29
N ASP A 145 11.11 -2.23 1.41
CA ASP A 145 11.57 -3.63 1.53
C ASP A 145 10.80 -4.58 0.60
N LEU A 146 9.47 -4.47 0.54
CA LEU A 146 8.65 -5.26 -0.40
C LEU A 146 8.97 -4.92 -1.86
N GLU A 147 9.14 -3.65 -2.20
CA GLU A 147 9.51 -3.22 -3.53
C GLU A 147 10.87 -3.81 -3.96
N LYS A 148 11.87 -3.81 -3.07
CA LYS A 148 13.17 -4.45 -3.31
C LYS A 148 13.06 -5.96 -3.50
N GLU A 149 12.27 -6.64 -2.68
CA GLU A 149 11.98 -8.08 -2.78
C GLU A 149 11.43 -8.41 -4.18
N LEU A 150 10.53 -7.56 -4.69
CA LEU A 150 9.89 -7.70 -6.00
C LEU A 150 10.68 -7.08 -7.18
N GLY A 151 11.95 -6.71 -6.97
CA GLY A 151 12.86 -6.27 -8.03
C GLY A 151 12.89 -4.76 -8.31
N TYR A 152 12.18 -3.94 -7.54
CA TYR A 152 12.12 -2.47 -7.65
C TYR A 152 13.09 -1.78 -6.70
N ARG A 153 14.39 -2.14 -6.75
CA ARG A 153 15.42 -1.68 -5.79
C ARG A 153 15.69 -0.17 -5.76
N HIS A 154 15.22 0.54 -6.78
CA HIS A 154 15.40 1.98 -6.92
C HIS A 154 14.06 2.72 -7.03
N ALA A 155 13.00 2.12 -6.48
CA ALA A 155 11.70 2.77 -6.31
C ALA A 155 11.86 4.12 -5.62
N VAL A 156 11.12 5.12 -6.11
CA VAL A 156 10.96 6.37 -5.36
C VAL A 156 10.18 6.07 -4.10
N LYS A 157 10.60 6.67 -2.99
CA LYS A 157 9.94 6.50 -1.70
C LYS A 157 8.44 6.79 -1.81
N SER A 158 7.62 5.84 -1.38
CA SER A 158 6.16 5.94 -1.37
C SER A 158 5.66 7.21 -0.69
N GLU A 159 4.67 7.88 -1.27
CA GLU A 159 4.06 9.11 -0.74
C GLU A 159 3.13 8.84 0.45
N TYR A 160 2.84 9.86 1.27
CA TYR A 160 1.92 9.69 2.41
C TYR A 160 0.54 9.21 1.93
N THR A 161 -0.01 8.21 2.60
CA THR A 161 -1.32 7.62 2.25
C THR A 161 -1.37 6.93 0.86
N SER A 162 -0.23 6.76 0.18
CA SER A 162 -0.16 5.94 -1.04
C SER A 162 -0.33 4.45 -0.71
N SER A 163 -0.74 3.68 -1.72
CA SER A 163 -0.99 2.25 -1.66
C SER A 163 -0.12 1.50 -2.67
N VAL A 164 0.59 0.46 -2.23
CA VAL A 164 1.26 -0.52 -3.11
C VAL A 164 0.47 -1.81 -3.09
N LEU A 165 0.05 -2.29 -4.26
CA LEU A 165 -0.79 -3.45 -4.42
C LEU A 165 0.00 -4.59 -5.05
N VAL A 166 -0.11 -5.77 -4.44
CA VAL A 166 0.47 -7.02 -4.96
C VAL A 166 -0.59 -8.12 -4.97
N SER A 167 -0.55 -9.02 -5.95
CA SER A 167 -1.36 -10.23 -5.95
C SER A 167 -0.56 -11.43 -5.43
N VAL A 168 -1.28 -12.43 -4.92
CA VAL A 168 -0.73 -13.70 -4.46
C VAL A 168 -1.04 -14.76 -5.51
N GLY A 169 0.00 -15.31 -6.12
CA GLY A 169 -0.10 -16.42 -7.06
C GLY A 169 -0.59 -17.72 -6.40
N ALA A 170 -1.05 -18.66 -7.20
CA ALA A 170 -1.46 -19.98 -6.72
C ALA A 170 -0.32 -20.79 -6.06
N ASP A 171 0.93 -20.45 -6.40
CA ASP A 171 2.16 -20.97 -5.81
C ASP A 171 2.64 -20.17 -4.58
N GLY A 172 1.88 -19.16 -4.16
CA GLY A 172 2.22 -18.25 -3.07
C GLY A 172 3.17 -17.12 -3.47
N GLN A 173 3.58 -17.00 -4.74
CA GLN A 173 4.47 -15.91 -5.14
C GLN A 173 3.75 -14.57 -5.21
N LEU A 174 4.39 -13.53 -4.70
CA LEU A 174 3.89 -12.16 -4.78
C LEU A 174 4.20 -11.55 -6.15
N ASN A 175 3.21 -10.90 -6.75
CA ASN A 175 3.35 -10.22 -8.03
C ASN A 175 2.95 -8.75 -7.89
N MET A 176 3.81 -7.84 -8.32
CA MET A 176 3.54 -6.40 -8.28
C MET A 176 2.39 -6.04 -9.23
N LEU A 177 1.30 -5.48 -8.69
CA LEU A 177 0.20 -4.93 -9.50
C LEU A 177 0.46 -3.46 -9.83
N GLY A 178 0.95 -2.69 -8.85
CA GLY A 178 1.30 -1.29 -9.03
C GLY A 178 1.14 -0.43 -7.78
N ILE A 179 1.27 0.88 -7.97
CA ILE A 179 1.12 1.90 -6.94
C ILE A 179 -0.06 2.83 -7.24
N MET A 180 -0.69 3.36 -6.19
CA MET A 180 -1.76 4.35 -6.27
C MET A 180 -1.53 5.43 -5.21
N ASN A 181 -1.40 6.70 -5.62
CA ASN A 181 -1.31 7.81 -4.67
C ASN A 181 -2.71 8.22 -4.18
N ALA A 182 -2.75 8.94 -3.07
CA ALA A 182 -3.99 9.28 -2.40
C ALA A 182 -4.88 10.20 -3.26
N GLU A 183 -4.25 11.18 -3.91
CA GLU A 183 -4.86 12.19 -4.77
C GLU A 183 -5.43 11.63 -6.08
N ASP A 184 -5.01 10.44 -6.49
CA ASP A 184 -5.36 9.85 -7.79
C ASP A 184 -6.62 8.97 -7.75
N TRP A 185 -7.01 8.49 -6.56
CA TRP A 185 -8.21 7.68 -6.37
C TRP A 185 -9.50 8.28 -6.96
N PRO A 186 -9.80 9.59 -6.82
CA PRO A 186 -11.02 10.17 -7.40
C PRO A 186 -11.06 10.04 -8.92
N THR A 187 -9.90 10.24 -9.57
CA THR A 187 -9.75 10.14 -11.03
C THR A 187 -10.04 8.73 -11.51
N VAL A 188 -9.50 7.74 -10.82
CA VAL A 188 -9.61 6.31 -11.18
C VAL A 188 -11.02 5.77 -10.97
N LEU A 189 -11.70 6.19 -9.92
CA LEU A 189 -13.05 5.73 -9.60
C LEU A 189 -14.14 6.48 -10.36
N GLY A 190 -13.79 7.54 -11.09
CA GLY A 190 -14.76 8.41 -11.77
C GLY A 190 -15.76 9.05 -10.80
N LYS A 191 -15.37 9.23 -9.53
CA LYS A 191 -16.22 9.73 -8.45
C LYS A 191 -15.49 10.81 -7.67
N LYS A 192 -16.24 11.81 -7.20
CA LYS A 192 -15.76 12.67 -6.11
C LYS A 192 -15.86 11.85 -4.82
N ILE A 193 -14.72 11.59 -4.21
CA ILE A 193 -14.53 10.98 -2.89
C ILE A 193 -13.97 12.03 -1.93
#